data_AF-A0A8C3EYK5-F1
#
_entry.id   AF-A0A8C3EYK5-F1
#
_cell.length_a   1.000
_cell.length_b   1.000
_cell.length_c   1.000
_cell.angle_alpha   90.00
_cell.angle_beta   90.00
_cell.angle_gamma   90.00
#
_symmetry.space_group_name_H-M   'P 1'
#
loop_
_entity.id
_entity.type
_entity.pdbx_description
1 polymer ?
#
loop_
_entity_poly.entity_id
_entity_poly.type
_entity_poly.pdbx_seq_one_letter_code
_entity_poly.pdbx_strand_id
1 'polypeptide(L)'
;MAPAVTTRSRAAPKKNTAAAQGPRRKRQWRPDPRQSFLGNVREGQGFAFWRKQKIHREYNKLLKKEGKAHPQWKVQYTDSYPEHLKHLYLAEEKMLEKQSKSKRTVVLLEQKCSTKVTSDTTQRKFKKKTSNQKAKEEYEKIKAERAKKKEEAEKRKQEREEAQRLYKQKKMEAYKILSKRTKKGQPNLNLQIEFLLQKIQQKP
;
A
#
# COMPACT_ATOMS: atom_id res chain seq x y z
N MET A 1 20.16 -59.10 25.36
CA MET A 1 19.91 -58.00 26.31
C MET A 1 20.80 -56.83 25.92
N ALA A 2 20.24 -55.75 25.41
CA ALA A 2 20.96 -54.51 25.08
C ALA A 2 20.39 -53.37 25.93
N PRO A 3 21.22 -52.50 26.54
CA PRO A 3 20.71 -51.45 27.41
C PRO A 3 20.20 -50.26 26.61
N ALA A 4 18.99 -49.80 26.95
CA ALA A 4 18.35 -48.62 26.41
C ALA A 4 19.09 -47.35 26.86
N VAL A 5 19.52 -46.52 25.89
CA VAL A 5 20.11 -45.20 26.14
C VAL A 5 18.99 -44.18 26.25
N THR A 6 18.71 -43.74 27.47
CA THR A 6 17.73 -42.69 27.78
C THR A 6 18.30 -41.33 27.37
N THR A 7 17.86 -40.75 26.25
CA THR A 7 18.20 -39.37 25.91
C THR A 7 17.36 -38.40 26.75
N ARG A 8 17.91 -37.92 27.87
CA ARG A 8 17.38 -36.75 28.60
C ARG A 8 17.46 -35.52 27.69
N SER A 9 16.30 -34.99 27.29
CA SER A 9 16.18 -33.69 26.63
C SER A 9 16.71 -32.58 27.55
N ARG A 10 17.86 -31.97 27.22
CA ARG A 10 18.30 -30.72 27.85
C ARG A 10 17.42 -29.58 27.33
N ALA A 11 16.55 -29.05 28.19
CA ALA A 11 15.83 -27.82 27.93
C ALA A 11 16.84 -26.66 27.73
N ALA A 12 16.64 -25.85 26.70
CA ALA A 12 17.46 -24.68 26.41
C ALA A 12 17.24 -23.59 27.48
N PRO A 13 18.31 -22.94 27.99
CA PRO A 13 18.15 -21.85 28.94
C PRO A 13 17.56 -20.61 28.24
N LYS A 14 16.46 -20.09 28.78
CA LYS A 14 15.86 -18.81 28.39
C LYS A 14 16.84 -17.68 28.73
N LYS A 15 17.37 -17.01 27.71
CA LYS A 15 18.24 -15.83 27.87
C LYS A 15 17.39 -14.61 28.23
N ASN A 16 17.27 -14.33 29.51
CA ASN A 16 16.88 -13.02 30.01
C ASN A 16 18.15 -12.20 30.21
N THR A 17 18.52 -11.34 29.27
CA THR A 17 19.60 -10.35 29.45
C THR A 17 19.21 -9.04 28.77
N ALA A 18 18.32 -8.29 29.40
CA ALA A 18 18.13 -6.87 29.15
C ALA A 18 18.76 -6.07 30.30
N ALA A 19 20.07 -6.23 30.50
CA ALA A 19 20.86 -5.38 31.37
C ALA A 19 22.32 -5.46 30.92
N ALA A 20 22.98 -4.30 30.85
CA ALA A 20 24.38 -4.05 30.47
C ALA A 20 24.72 -4.06 28.96
N GLN A 21 24.32 -2.99 28.24
CA GLN A 21 25.11 -2.53 27.08
C GLN A 21 26.05 -1.41 27.55
N GLY A 22 27.33 -1.74 27.79
CA GLY A 22 28.39 -0.75 27.96
C GLY A 22 28.67 0.06 26.69
N PRO A 23 29.54 1.08 26.74
CA PRO A 23 29.76 1.98 25.61
C PRO A 23 30.30 1.22 24.37
N ARG A 24 29.56 1.31 23.27
CA ARG A 24 29.88 0.65 22.00
C ARG A 24 31.17 1.23 21.43
N ARG A 25 32.24 0.43 21.37
CA ARG A 25 33.48 0.79 20.64
C ARG A 25 33.14 1.07 19.18
N LYS A 26 33.65 2.19 18.63
CA LYS A 26 33.44 2.55 17.22
C LYS A 26 34.07 1.47 16.33
N ARG A 27 33.32 1.02 15.31
CA ARG A 27 33.82 0.10 14.28
C ARG A 27 35.00 0.75 13.56
N GLN A 28 36.13 0.05 13.46
CA GLN A 28 37.23 0.48 12.60
C GLN A 28 36.77 0.49 11.14
N TRP A 29 37.04 1.58 10.44
CA TRP A 29 36.75 1.70 9.02
C TRP A 29 37.61 0.71 8.24
N ARG A 30 36.97 -0.09 7.37
CA ARG A 30 37.66 -0.97 6.42
C ARG A 30 37.39 -0.42 5.01
N PRO A 31 38.41 -0.24 4.17
CA PRO A 31 38.21 0.13 2.77
C PRO A 31 37.40 -0.96 2.06
N ASP A 32 36.55 -0.57 1.11
CA ASP A 32 35.78 -1.52 0.30
C ASP A 32 36.77 -2.30 -0.59
N PRO A 33 36.81 -3.65 -0.51
CA PRO A 33 37.66 -4.47 -1.39
C PRO A 33 37.40 -4.27 -2.89
N ARG A 34 36.33 -3.56 -3.26
CA ARG A 34 35.98 -3.19 -4.63
C ARG A 34 36.64 -1.91 -5.13
N GLN A 35 37.31 -1.16 -4.24
CA GLN A 35 37.95 0.11 -4.59
C GLN A 35 39.30 -0.09 -5.29
N SER A 36 39.89 -1.29 -5.17
CA SER A 36 41.14 -1.70 -5.82
C SER A 36 40.98 -2.21 -7.26
N PHE A 37 39.74 -2.30 -7.77
CA PHE A 37 39.46 -2.77 -9.14
C PHE A 37 38.88 -1.66 -10.02
N LEU A 38 39.62 -0.56 -10.13
CA LEU A 38 39.46 0.37 -11.25
C LEU A 38 40.56 0.02 -12.25
N GLY A 39 40.23 -0.87 -13.18
CA GLY A 39 41.17 -1.50 -14.11
C GLY A 39 42.00 -0.55 -14.97
N ASN A 40 42.94 -1.13 -15.72
CA ASN A 40 43.84 -0.40 -16.61
C ASN A 40 43.07 0.50 -17.59
N VAL A 41 43.32 1.82 -17.53
CA VAL A 41 42.84 2.80 -18.52
C VAL A 41 43.23 2.39 -19.95
N ARG A 42 44.34 1.66 -20.10
CA ARG A 42 44.87 1.14 -21.37
C ARG A 42 44.00 0.09 -22.07
N GLU A 43 43.16 -0.66 -21.34
CA GLU A 43 42.35 -1.75 -21.91
C GLU A 43 40.88 -1.37 -22.12
N GLY A 44 40.45 -0.16 -21.72
CA GLY A 44 39.06 0.30 -21.86
C GLY A 44 38.05 -0.41 -20.94
N GLN A 45 38.50 -1.27 -20.03
CA GLN A 45 37.66 -2.14 -19.19
C GLN A 45 37.25 -1.55 -17.82
N GLY A 46 37.61 -0.30 -17.52
CA GLY A 46 37.28 0.33 -16.23
C GLY A 46 35.86 0.90 -16.18
N PHE A 47 35.71 2.16 -16.57
CA PHE A 47 34.49 2.93 -16.37
C PHE A 47 33.33 2.50 -17.30
N ALA A 48 33.63 2.17 -18.56
CA ALA A 48 32.62 1.74 -19.54
C ALA A 48 32.01 0.39 -19.16
N PHE A 49 32.84 -0.58 -18.75
CA PHE A 49 32.39 -1.87 -18.26
C PHE A 49 31.59 -1.75 -16.96
N TRP A 50 32.02 -0.89 -16.04
CA TRP A 50 31.27 -0.60 -14.82
C TRP A 50 29.90 0.00 -15.11
N ARG A 51 29.80 1.00 -16.01
CA ARG A 51 28.52 1.53 -16.46
C ARG A 51 27.65 0.45 -17.11
N LYS A 52 28.23 -0.37 -17.98
CA LYS A 52 27.53 -1.49 -18.63
C LYS A 52 26.95 -2.48 -17.60
N GLN A 53 27.75 -2.86 -16.61
CA GLN A 53 27.28 -3.72 -15.51
C GLN A 53 26.21 -3.03 -14.65
N LYS A 54 26.36 -1.73 -14.38
CA LYS A 54 25.36 -0.97 -13.61
C LYS A 54 24.02 -0.91 -14.32
N ILE A 55 24.03 -0.57 -15.62
CA ILE A 55 22.84 -0.55 -16.48
C ILE A 55 22.19 -1.95 -16.49
N HIS A 56 22.99 -3.01 -16.67
CA HIS A 56 22.48 -4.38 -16.68
C HIS A 56 21.82 -4.78 -15.33
N ARG A 57 22.41 -4.36 -14.20
CA ARG A 57 21.83 -4.59 -12.87
C ARG A 57 20.53 -3.82 -12.66
N GLU A 58 20.46 -2.57 -13.11
CA GLU A 58 19.25 -1.75 -13.02
C GLU A 58 18.13 -2.33 -13.88
N TYR A 59 18.44 -2.80 -15.09
CA TYR A 59 17.49 -3.51 -15.96
C TYR A 59 16.94 -4.80 -15.31
N ASN A 60 17.82 -5.67 -14.81
CA ASN A 60 17.39 -6.89 -14.11
C ASN A 60 16.60 -6.59 -12.82
N LYS A 61 16.84 -5.44 -12.18
CA LYS A 61 16.05 -4.98 -11.04
C LYS A 61 14.64 -4.56 -11.46
N LEU A 62 14.47 -3.96 -12.64
CA LEU A 62 13.15 -3.64 -13.20
C LEU A 62 12.39 -4.92 -13.57
N LEU A 63 13.03 -5.87 -14.26
CA LEU A 63 12.41 -7.18 -14.57
C LEU A 63 11.96 -7.93 -13.31
N LYS A 64 12.77 -7.91 -12.24
CA LYS A 64 12.39 -8.49 -10.94
C LYS A 64 11.21 -7.78 -10.27
N LYS A 65 11.02 -6.49 -10.53
CA LYS A 65 9.85 -5.74 -10.03
C LYS A 65 8.61 -6.06 -10.83
N GLU A 66 8.72 -6.14 -12.15
CA GLU A 66 7.62 -6.51 -13.05
C GLU A 66 7.14 -7.94 -12.77
N GLY A 67 8.05 -8.91 -12.66
CA GLY A 67 7.72 -10.30 -12.34
C GLY A 67 7.13 -10.51 -10.93
N LYS A 68 7.41 -9.61 -9.98
CA LYS A 68 6.81 -9.63 -8.63
C LYS A 68 5.51 -8.84 -8.53
N ALA A 69 5.34 -7.81 -9.35
CA ALA A 69 4.12 -7.00 -9.40
C ALA A 69 3.00 -7.74 -10.12
N HIS A 70 3.35 -8.60 -11.09
CA HIS A 70 2.43 -9.50 -11.75
C HIS A 70 2.87 -10.95 -11.51
N PRO A 71 2.64 -11.54 -10.31
CA PRO A 71 2.61 -12.98 -10.22
C PRO A 71 1.46 -13.39 -11.11
N GLN A 72 1.76 -13.76 -12.35
CA GLN A 72 0.82 -14.46 -13.21
C GLN A 72 0.74 -15.87 -12.61
N TRP A 73 0.08 -15.97 -11.45
CA TRP A 73 -0.76 -17.11 -11.18
C TRP A 73 -1.72 -17.13 -12.36
N LYS A 74 -1.35 -17.84 -13.43
CA LYS A 74 -2.32 -18.35 -14.38
C LYS A 74 -3.23 -19.20 -13.51
N VAL A 75 -4.30 -18.58 -13.00
CA VAL A 75 -5.38 -19.29 -12.35
C VAL A 75 -6.00 -20.09 -13.48
N GLN A 76 -5.45 -21.27 -13.72
CA GLN A 76 -6.14 -22.28 -14.49
C GLN A 76 -7.29 -22.70 -13.59
N TYR A 77 -8.44 -22.04 -13.76
CA TYR A 77 -9.70 -22.53 -13.24
C TYR A 77 -9.98 -23.85 -13.96
N THR A 78 -9.45 -24.91 -13.39
CA THR A 78 -10.05 -26.22 -13.55
C THR A 78 -11.18 -26.23 -12.53
N ASP A 79 -12.42 -26.40 -12.98
CA ASP A 79 -13.61 -26.44 -12.10
C ASP A 79 -13.58 -27.62 -11.09
N SER A 80 -12.46 -28.35 -11.01
CA SER A 80 -12.15 -29.23 -9.90
C SER A 80 -11.62 -28.41 -8.71
N TYR A 81 -12.52 -28.14 -7.76
CA TYR A 81 -12.23 -27.39 -6.55
C TYR A 81 -11.04 -28.00 -5.77
N PRO A 82 -9.98 -27.22 -5.47
CA PRO A 82 -8.85 -27.72 -4.70
C PRO A 82 -9.27 -28.22 -3.31
N GLU A 83 -8.99 -29.48 -3.01
CA GLU A 83 -9.45 -30.20 -1.80
C GLU A 83 -9.17 -29.43 -0.48
N HIS A 84 -8.06 -28.70 -0.42
CA HIS A 84 -7.63 -27.93 0.75
C HIS A 84 -8.49 -26.70 1.07
N LEU A 85 -9.32 -26.22 0.12
CA LEU A 85 -10.25 -25.10 0.35
C LEU A 85 -11.66 -25.56 0.75
N LYS A 86 -11.90 -26.87 0.81
CA LYS A 86 -13.18 -27.47 1.23
C LYS A 86 -13.61 -26.99 2.62
N HIS A 87 -12.65 -26.67 3.47
CA HIS A 87 -12.90 -26.20 4.83
C HIS A 87 -13.55 -24.82 4.89
N LEU A 88 -13.30 -23.92 3.93
CA LEU A 88 -13.94 -22.60 3.89
C LEU A 88 -15.44 -22.75 3.62
N TYR A 89 -15.81 -23.65 2.69
CA TYR A 89 -17.20 -23.92 2.35
C TYR A 89 -17.92 -24.63 3.50
N LEU A 90 -17.30 -25.66 4.09
CA LEU A 90 -17.85 -26.33 5.28
C LEU A 90 -18.01 -25.37 6.48
N ALA A 91 -17.16 -24.35 6.58
CA ALA A 91 -17.29 -23.30 7.60
C ALA A 91 -18.44 -22.34 7.27
N GLU A 92 -18.58 -21.92 6.01
CA GLU A 92 -19.68 -21.07 5.54
C GLU A 92 -21.05 -21.77 5.72
N GLU A 93 -21.17 -23.02 5.29
CA GLU A 93 -22.38 -23.83 5.49
C GLU A 93 -22.74 -23.94 6.97
N LYS A 94 -21.77 -24.25 7.84
CA LYS A 94 -22.00 -24.31 9.30
C LYS A 94 -22.40 -22.96 9.88
N MET A 95 -21.88 -21.84 9.36
CA MET A 95 -22.27 -20.50 9.80
C MET A 95 -23.70 -20.16 9.35
N LEU A 96 -24.05 -20.44 8.10
CA LEU A 96 -25.41 -20.24 7.58
C LEU A 96 -26.43 -21.12 8.31
N GLU A 97 -26.08 -22.36 8.60
CA GLU A 97 -26.96 -23.28 9.32
C GLU A 97 -27.17 -22.82 10.77
N LYS A 98 -26.13 -22.30 11.44
CA LYS A 98 -26.27 -21.67 12.77
C LYS A 98 -27.15 -20.43 12.74
N GLN A 99 -27.04 -19.60 11.70
CA GLN A 99 -27.89 -18.41 11.52
C GLN A 99 -29.34 -18.78 11.19
N SER A 100 -29.58 -19.80 10.37
CA SER A 100 -30.95 -20.26 10.07
C SER A 100 -31.58 -20.94 11.28
N LYS A 101 -30.80 -21.71 12.05
CA LYS A 101 -31.21 -22.26 13.36
C LYS A 101 -31.55 -21.14 14.34
N SER A 102 -30.73 -20.08 14.44
CA SER A 102 -31.04 -18.95 15.33
C SER A 102 -32.27 -18.16 14.88
N LYS A 103 -32.41 -17.88 13.58
CA LYS A 103 -33.61 -17.24 13.02
C LYS A 103 -34.86 -18.08 13.26
N ARG A 104 -34.81 -19.41 13.08
CA ARG A 104 -35.92 -20.32 13.41
C ARG A 104 -36.27 -20.28 14.90
N THR A 105 -35.27 -20.25 15.79
CA THR A 105 -35.53 -20.11 17.24
C THR A 105 -36.13 -18.76 17.61
N VAL A 106 -35.72 -17.68 16.95
CA VAL A 106 -36.25 -16.32 17.16
C VAL A 106 -37.69 -16.23 16.64
N VAL A 107 -37.99 -16.80 15.47
CA VAL A 107 -39.36 -16.85 14.92
C VAL A 107 -40.29 -17.68 15.82
N LEU A 108 -39.81 -18.79 16.38
CA LEU A 108 -40.57 -19.62 17.32
C LEU A 108 -40.77 -18.95 18.70
N LEU A 109 -39.87 -18.04 19.08
CA LEU A 109 -39.98 -17.20 20.29
C LEU A 109 -40.90 -16.00 20.07
N GLU A 110 -40.88 -15.37 18.89
CA GLU A 110 -41.75 -14.25 18.54
C GLU A 110 -43.22 -14.66 18.45
N GLN A 111 -43.51 -15.88 17.98
CA GLN A 111 -44.86 -16.46 18.04
C GLN A 111 -45.37 -16.64 19.47
N LYS A 112 -44.49 -16.79 20.47
CA LYS A 112 -44.86 -16.87 21.90
C LYS A 112 -44.98 -15.48 22.57
N CYS A 113 -44.58 -14.40 21.89
CA CYS A 113 -44.52 -13.06 22.48
C CYS A 113 -45.47 -12.03 21.86
N SER A 114 -46.25 -12.37 20.82
CA SER A 114 -47.15 -11.40 20.16
C SER A 114 -48.46 -11.10 20.91
N THR A 115 -48.84 -11.88 21.94
CA THR A 115 -49.90 -11.49 22.88
C THR A 115 -49.28 -10.83 24.11
N LYS A 116 -48.87 -9.57 24.02
CA LYS A 116 -48.84 -8.62 25.15
C LYS A 116 -48.48 -7.19 24.70
N VAL A 117 -49.52 -6.36 24.74
CA VAL A 117 -49.54 -4.98 25.25
C VAL A 117 -48.95 -3.88 24.35
N THR A 118 -49.88 -3.17 23.72
CA THR A 118 -49.81 -1.75 23.40
C THR A 118 -49.39 -0.96 24.65
N SER A 119 -48.26 -0.22 24.59
CA SER A 119 -47.84 0.64 25.70
C SER A 119 -47.89 2.10 25.29
N ASP A 120 -48.73 2.84 26.01
CA ASP A 120 -49.07 4.23 25.83
C ASP A 120 -47.89 5.20 25.88
N THR A 121 -48.07 6.29 25.14
CA THR A 121 -47.27 7.50 25.10
C THR A 121 -47.33 8.19 26.46
N THR A 122 -46.32 7.94 27.28
CA THR A 122 -46.03 8.74 28.48
C THR A 122 -44.61 9.29 28.33
N GLN A 123 -44.42 10.54 28.74
CA GLN A 123 -43.17 11.31 28.73
C GLN A 123 -42.06 10.55 29.47
N ARG A 124 -41.45 9.55 28.81
CA ARG A 124 -40.43 8.66 29.37
C ARG A 124 -39.10 9.38 29.34
N LYS A 125 -38.64 9.79 30.53
CA LYS A 125 -37.27 10.26 30.77
C LYS A 125 -36.29 9.34 30.03
N PHE A 126 -35.50 9.91 29.13
CA PHE A 126 -34.62 9.19 28.20
C PHE A 126 -33.80 8.12 28.92
N LYS A 127 -34.14 6.84 28.69
CA LYS A 127 -33.34 5.74 29.23
C LYS A 127 -31.95 5.80 28.61
N LYS A 128 -30.91 5.74 29.44
CA LYS A 128 -29.51 5.78 28.99
C LYS A 128 -29.27 4.64 27.98
N LYS A 129 -28.62 4.95 26.86
CA LYS A 129 -28.28 3.98 25.82
C LYS A 129 -27.45 2.83 26.39
N THR A 130 -27.72 1.60 25.93
CA THR A 130 -26.95 0.41 26.33
C THR A 130 -25.55 0.45 25.71
N SER A 131 -24.58 -0.23 26.32
CA SER A 131 -23.21 -0.32 25.78
C SER A 131 -23.19 -0.77 24.32
N ASN A 132 -23.94 -1.83 23.99
CA ASN A 132 -24.03 -2.36 22.63
C ASN A 132 -24.63 -1.37 21.63
N GLN A 133 -25.57 -0.52 22.06
CA GLN A 133 -26.11 0.55 21.21
C GLN A 133 -25.07 1.65 20.96
N LYS A 134 -24.31 2.03 21.99
CA LYS A 134 -23.20 3.01 21.85
C LYS A 134 -22.13 2.51 20.89
N ALA A 135 -21.75 1.23 20.99
CA ALA A 135 -20.76 0.62 20.10
C ALA A 135 -21.18 0.65 18.62
N LYS A 136 -22.48 0.46 18.33
CA LYS A 136 -23.02 0.59 16.95
C LYS A 136 -22.91 2.02 16.43
N GLU A 137 -23.30 3.00 17.24
CA GLU A 137 -23.21 4.42 16.86
C GLU A 137 -21.77 4.87 16.65
N GLU A 138 -20.82 4.41 17.48
CA GLU A 138 -19.39 4.70 17.31
C GLU A 138 -18.83 4.07 16.04
N TYR A 139 -19.22 2.83 15.72
CA TYR A 139 -18.82 2.17 14.48
C TYR A 139 -19.29 2.96 13.25
N GLU A 140 -20.53 3.44 13.24
CA GLU A 140 -21.07 4.24 12.14
C GLU A 140 -20.34 5.59 12.01
N LYS A 141 -20.02 6.24 13.13
CA LYS A 141 -19.21 7.47 13.14
C LYS A 141 -17.82 7.25 12.55
N ILE A 142 -17.13 6.20 12.98
CA ILE A 142 -15.79 5.84 12.46
C ILE A 142 -15.87 5.52 10.95
N LYS A 143 -16.93 4.83 10.52
CA LYS A 143 -17.15 4.53 9.10
C LYS A 143 -17.35 5.80 8.29
N ALA A 144 -18.14 6.75 8.78
CA ALA A 144 -18.37 8.04 8.13
C ALA A 144 -17.09 8.90 8.10
N GLU A 145 -16.31 8.95 9.18
CA GLU A 145 -15.04 9.67 9.23
C GLU A 145 -14.04 9.11 8.21
N ARG A 146 -13.94 7.77 8.12
CA ARG A 146 -13.10 7.10 7.11
C ARG A 146 -13.54 7.40 5.68
N ALA A 147 -14.85 7.50 5.43
CA ALA A 147 -15.38 7.87 4.11
C ALA A 147 -14.99 9.31 3.74
N LYS A 148 -15.22 10.27 4.65
CA LYS A 148 -14.82 11.68 4.47
C LYS A 148 -13.32 11.82 4.22
N LYS A 149 -12.50 11.12 5.00
CA LYS A 149 -11.03 11.13 4.83
C LYS A 149 -10.59 10.56 3.47
N LYS A 150 -11.30 9.57 2.94
CA LYS A 150 -11.03 9.03 1.60
C LYS A 150 -11.40 10.04 0.51
N GLU A 151 -12.58 10.64 0.60
CA GLU A 151 -13.03 11.67 -0.34
C GLU A 151 -12.08 12.88 -0.37
N GLU A 152 -11.63 13.36 0.79
CA GLU A 152 -10.63 14.44 0.88
C GLU A 152 -9.28 14.04 0.26
N ALA A 153 -8.85 12.79 0.45
CA ALA A 153 -7.61 12.31 -0.14
C ALA A 153 -7.70 12.20 -1.68
N GLU A 154 -8.86 11.79 -2.19
CA GLU A 154 -9.14 11.75 -3.63
C GLU A 154 -9.15 13.14 -4.25
N LYS A 155 -9.80 14.12 -3.59
CA LYS A 155 -9.79 15.53 -4.04
C LYS A 155 -8.36 16.09 -4.07
N ARG A 156 -7.58 15.89 -3.00
CA ARG A 156 -6.16 16.29 -2.99
C ARG A 156 -5.33 15.61 -4.06
N LYS A 157 -5.66 14.38 -4.44
CA LYS A 157 -4.99 13.65 -5.52
C LYS A 157 -5.34 14.27 -6.87
N GLN A 158 -6.62 14.55 -7.11
CA GLN A 158 -7.10 15.22 -8.33
C GLN A 158 -6.45 16.60 -8.49
N GLU A 159 -6.46 17.43 -7.45
CA GLU A 159 -5.81 18.76 -7.45
C GLU A 159 -4.33 18.67 -7.84
N ARG A 160 -3.60 17.68 -7.30
CA ARG A 160 -2.18 17.46 -7.64
C ARG A 160 -2.01 17.05 -9.10
N GLU A 161 -2.85 16.16 -9.59
CA GLU A 161 -2.81 15.70 -10.98
C GLU A 161 -3.15 16.83 -11.96
N GLU A 162 -4.18 17.61 -11.66
CA GLU A 162 -4.58 18.78 -12.43
C GLU A 162 -3.48 19.85 -12.42
N ALA A 163 -2.90 20.17 -11.27
CA ALA A 163 -1.78 21.09 -11.18
C ALA A 163 -0.58 20.63 -12.02
N GLN A 164 -0.26 19.33 -12.01
CA GLN A 164 0.80 18.77 -12.85
C GLN A 164 0.46 18.83 -14.33
N ARG A 165 -0.80 18.56 -14.72
CA ARG A 165 -1.26 18.65 -16.11
C ARG A 165 -1.15 20.08 -16.61
N LEU A 166 -1.65 21.05 -15.85
CA LEU A 166 -1.55 22.47 -16.17
C LEU A 166 -0.10 22.93 -16.30
N TYR A 167 0.77 22.52 -15.38
CA TYR A 167 2.20 22.81 -15.48
C TYR A 167 2.83 22.24 -16.75
N LYS A 168 2.53 20.99 -17.09
CA LYS A 168 3.04 20.34 -18.32
C LYS A 168 2.51 21.04 -19.57
N GLN A 169 1.24 21.40 -19.61
CA GLN A 169 0.63 22.14 -20.73
C GLN A 169 1.33 23.48 -20.93
N LYS A 170 1.41 24.31 -19.88
CA LYS A 170 2.11 25.60 -19.92
C LYS A 170 3.57 25.45 -20.35
N LYS A 171 4.26 24.41 -19.88
CA LYS A 171 5.64 24.10 -20.27
C LYS A 171 5.75 23.76 -21.76
N MET A 172 4.83 22.94 -22.27
CA MET A 172 4.79 22.56 -23.69
C MET A 172 4.45 23.74 -24.60
N GLU A 173 3.51 24.59 -24.20
CA GLU A 173 3.16 25.81 -24.92
C GLU A 173 4.34 26.78 -25.00
N ALA A 174 4.98 27.05 -23.85
CA ALA A 174 6.18 27.87 -23.79
C ALA A 174 7.30 27.31 -24.68
N TYR A 175 7.54 26.00 -24.61
CA TYR A 175 8.52 25.33 -25.48
C TYR A 175 8.15 25.48 -26.95
N LYS A 176 6.88 25.30 -27.32
CA LYS A 176 6.40 25.43 -28.71
C LYS A 176 6.62 26.82 -29.27
N ILE A 177 6.48 27.87 -28.45
CA ILE A 177 6.74 29.26 -28.86
C ILE A 177 8.25 29.50 -28.99
N LEU A 178 9.02 29.14 -27.97
CA LEU A 178 10.45 29.43 -27.89
C LEU A 178 11.31 28.58 -28.85
N SER A 179 10.84 27.39 -29.24
CA SER A 179 11.54 26.48 -30.15
C SER A 179 11.35 26.81 -31.63
N LYS A 180 10.45 27.75 -31.99
CA LYS A 180 10.23 28.11 -33.40
C LYS A 180 11.48 28.78 -33.97
N ARG A 181 11.82 28.38 -35.19
CA ARG A 181 12.96 28.87 -35.95
C ARG A 181 12.53 29.36 -37.33
N THR A 182 13.29 30.28 -37.90
CA THR A 182 13.11 30.76 -39.28
C THR A 182 13.53 29.67 -40.27
N LYS A 183 13.23 29.84 -41.57
CA LYS A 183 13.65 28.89 -42.63
C LYS A 183 15.16 28.64 -42.64
N LYS A 184 15.95 29.62 -42.18
CA LYS A 184 17.42 29.54 -42.06
C LYS A 184 17.89 28.93 -40.73
N GLY A 185 16.98 28.42 -39.89
CA GLY A 185 17.30 27.77 -38.62
C GLY A 185 17.61 28.73 -37.46
N GLN A 186 17.49 30.05 -37.64
CA GLN A 186 17.69 31.04 -36.59
C GLN A 186 16.47 31.10 -35.66
N PRO A 187 16.64 31.39 -34.36
CA PRO A 187 15.50 31.57 -33.45
C PRO A 187 14.61 32.73 -33.90
N ASN A 188 13.29 32.57 -33.78
CA ASN A 188 12.35 33.65 -34.10
C ASN A 188 12.23 34.61 -32.90
N LEU A 189 13.01 35.70 -32.93
CA LEU A 189 13.09 36.67 -31.83
C LEU A 189 11.76 37.35 -31.52
N ASN A 190 10.94 37.66 -32.52
CA ASN A 190 9.66 38.36 -32.32
C ASN A 190 8.75 37.57 -31.37
N LEU A 191 8.64 36.25 -31.57
CA LEU A 191 7.84 35.37 -30.71
C LEU A 191 8.41 35.22 -29.29
N GLN A 192 9.74 35.29 -29.14
CA GLN A 192 10.38 35.24 -27.83
C GLN A 192 10.16 36.55 -27.06
N ILE A 193 10.20 37.69 -27.76
CA ILE A 193 9.92 39.02 -27.20
C ILE A 193 8.45 39.10 -26.76
N GLU A 194 7.50 38.68 -27.60
CA GLU A 194 6.07 38.64 -27.23
C GLU A 194 5.82 37.81 -25.97
N PHE A 195 6.42 36.61 -25.89
CA PHE A 195 6.31 35.75 -24.71
C PHE A 195 6.92 36.39 -23.44
N LEU A 196 8.01 37.14 -23.59
CA LEU A 196 8.63 37.89 -22.48
C LEU A 196 7.74 39.06 -22.03
N LEU A 197 7.21 39.84 -22.97
CA LEU A 197 6.30 40.94 -22.67
C LEU A 197 5.06 40.44 -21.93
N GLN A 198 4.48 39.32 -22.39
CA GLN A 198 3.35 38.67 -21.71
C GLN A 198 3.70 38.29 -20.26
N LYS A 199 4.91 37.77 -20.00
CA LYS A 199 5.36 37.44 -18.65
C LYS A 199 5.58 38.66 -17.76
N ILE A 200 6.02 39.79 -18.33
CA ILE A 200 6.20 41.04 -17.60
C ILE A 200 4.82 41.60 -17.21
N GLN A 201 3.88 41.65 -18.14
CA GLN A 201 2.52 42.14 -17.89
C GLN A 201 1.74 41.27 -16.89
N GLN A 202 1.98 39.96 -16.87
CA GLN A 202 1.35 39.03 -15.92
C GLN A 202 1.95 39.07 -14.51
N LYS A 203 3.10 39.73 -14.33
CA LYS A 203 3.69 39.98 -13.02
C LYS A 203 3.33 41.40 -12.60
N PRO A 204 2.33 41.60 -11.71
CA PRO A 204 2.09 42.91 -11.11
C PRO A 204 3.27 43.33 -10.23
#